data_AF-A0A8T5N8P4-F1
#
_entry.id   AF-A0A8T5N8P4-F1
#
_cell.length_a   1.000
_cell.length_b   1.000
_cell.length_c   1.000
_cell.angle_alpha   90.00
_cell.angle_beta   90.00
_cell.angle_gamma   90.00
#
_symmetry.space_group_name_H-M   'P 1'
#
loop_
_entity.id
_entity.type
_entity.pdbx_description
1 polymer ?
#
loop_
_entity_poly.entity_id
_entity_poly.type
_entity_poly.pdbx_seq_one_letter_code
_entity_poly.pdbx_strand_id
1 'polypeptide(L)' 'NDKYLSTGIRTACTSGPQGTDLIKKFLKEFEKYLNPNGKVLIIISSKNNLKLNGWKEIDSASFFFEKIYLMKYHI' A
#
# COMPACT_ATOMS: atom_id res chain seq x y z
N ASN A 1 15.74 -25.46 -7.59
CA ASN A 1 16.18 -24.12 -7.11
C ASN A 1 14.94 -23.37 -6.60
N ASP A 2 14.09 -24.06 -5.82
CA ASP A 2 12.63 -23.77 -5.77
C ASP A 2 12.17 -23.26 -4.40
N LYS A 3 13.11 -23.13 -3.46
CA LYS A 3 12.83 -22.76 -2.06
C LYS A 3 12.53 -21.26 -1.89
N TYR A 4 12.93 -20.42 -2.87
CA TYR A 4 12.67 -18.98 -2.86
C TYR A 4 11.32 -18.60 -3.52
N LEU A 5 10.78 -19.47 -4.39
CA LEU A 5 9.48 -19.27 -5.02
C LEU A 5 8.33 -19.51 -4.04
N SER A 6 8.44 -20.51 -3.15
CA SER A 6 7.37 -20.87 -2.22
C SER A 6 7.15 -19.85 -1.10
N THR A 7 8.20 -19.15 -0.66
CA THR A 7 8.11 -18.05 0.30
C THR A 7 7.56 -16.76 -0.33
N GLY A 8 7.95 -16.45 -1.57
CA GLY A 8 7.42 -15.29 -2.31
C GLY A 8 5.92 -15.39 -2.59
N ILE A 9 5.43 -16.57 -2.97
CA ILE A 9 4.01 -16.83 -3.24
C ILE A 9 3.17 -16.69 -1.96
N ARG A 10 3.68 -17.15 -0.80
CA ARG A 10 2.94 -17.08 0.47
C ARG A 10 2.74 -15.65 0.95
N THR A 11 3.71 -14.75 0.69
CA THR A 11 3.59 -13.31 0.98
C THR A 11 2.62 -12.60 0.02
N ALA A 12 2.55 -13.04 -1.24
CA ALA A 12 1.50 -12.56 -2.16
C ALA A 12 0.09 -12.93 -1.65
N CYS A 13 -0.06 -14.08 -0.98
CA CYS A 13 -1.34 -14.55 -0.43
C CYS A 13 -1.80 -13.84 0.86
N THR A 14 -0.96 -13.06 1.57
CA THR A 14 -1.39 -12.38 2.82
C THR A 14 -2.24 -11.13 2.59
N SER A 15 -2.43 -10.75 1.34
CA SER A 15 -2.99 -9.46 0.95
C SER A 15 -4.48 -9.54 0.53
N GLY A 16 -5.07 -10.74 0.57
CA GLY A 16 -6.48 -10.99 0.22
C GLY A 16 -6.74 -10.98 -1.29
N PRO A 17 -7.98 -11.21 -1.75
CA PRO A 17 -8.33 -11.40 -3.17
C PRO A 17 -7.91 -10.24 -4.10
N GLN A 18 -7.67 -9.04 -3.55
CA GLN A 18 -7.29 -7.83 -4.30
C GLN A 18 -5.94 -7.24 -3.88
N GLY A 19 -5.22 -7.89 -2.98
CA GLY A 19 -3.97 -7.36 -2.45
C GLY A 19 -4.12 -6.20 -1.45
N THR A 20 -5.35 -5.90 -1.01
CA THR A 20 -5.66 -4.68 -0.26
C THR A 20 -5.94 -4.88 1.23
N ASP A 21 -6.11 -6.11 1.72
CA ASP A 21 -6.73 -6.33 3.03
C ASP A 21 -5.84 -5.87 4.18
N LEU A 22 -4.53 -6.06 4.05
CA LEU A 22 -3.55 -5.53 4.99
C LEU A 22 -3.55 -4.00 5.00
N ILE A 23 -3.59 -3.39 3.81
CA ILE A 23 -3.62 -1.93 3.67
C ILE A 23 -4.91 -1.37 4.27
N LYS A 24 -6.07 -2.00 4.04
CA LYS A 24 -7.35 -1.60 4.64
C LYS A 24 -7.31 -1.65 6.18
N LYS A 25 -6.67 -2.67 6.77
CA LYS A 25 -6.49 -2.75 8.23
C LYS A 25 -5.59 -1.62 8.73
N PHE A 26 -4.47 -1.37 8.06
CA PHE A 26 -3.59 -0.24 8.38
C PHE A 26 -4.33 1.10 8.32
N LEU A 27 -5.05 1.37 7.23
CA LEU A 27 -5.79 2.62 7.02
C LEU A 27 -6.86 2.90 8.09
N LYS A 28 -7.35 1.88 8.80
CA LYS A 28 -8.32 2.04 9.88
C LYS A 28 -7.71 2.47 11.22
N GLU A 29 -6.42 2.23 11.42
CA GLU A 29 -5.81 2.35 12.74
C GLU A 29 -4.64 3.34 12.80
N PHE A 30 -3.96 3.58 11.68
CA PHE A 30 -2.68 4.31 11.66
C PHE A 30 -2.74 5.70 12.31
N GLU A 31 -3.86 6.43 12.17
CA GLU A 31 -4.02 7.78 12.72
C GLU A 31 -3.85 7.80 14.25
N LYS A 32 -4.25 6.74 14.95
CA LYS A 32 -4.11 6.62 16.41
C LYS A 32 -2.66 6.52 16.87
N TYR A 33 -1.77 6.11 15.98
CA TYR A 33 -0.36 5.89 16.24
C TYR A 33 0.52 7.00 15.67
N LEU A 34 -0.09 8.01 15.03
CA LEU A 34 0.64 9.08 14.38
C LEU A 34 0.91 10.21 15.39
N ASN A 35 2.20 10.50 15.63
CA ASN A 35 2.60 11.65 16.42
C ASN A 35 2.11 12.98 15.78
N PRO A 36 1.99 14.06 16.54
CA PRO A 36 1.75 15.39 15.98
C PRO A 36 2.78 15.72 14.88
N ASN A 37 2.33 16.22 13.73
CA ASN A 37 3.13 16.45 12.51
C ASN A 37 3.76 15.17 11.90
N GLY A 38 3.34 13.98 12.34
CA GLY A 38 3.73 12.72 11.77
C GLY A 38 3.33 12.62 10.30
N LYS A 39 4.14 11.92 9.52
CA LYS A 39 3.91 11.72 8.09
C LYS A 39 3.81 10.23 7.83
N VAL A 40 2.86 9.86 6.99
CA VAL A 40 2.75 8.49 6.48
C VAL A 40 2.94 8.50 4.98
N LEU A 41 3.76 7.56 4.52
CA LEU A 41 3.97 7.30 3.10
C LEU A 41 3.44 5.91 2.80
N ILE A 42 2.63 5.79 1.76
CA ILE A 42 2.16 4.50 1.26
C ILE A 42 2.40 4.42 -0.23
N ILE A 43 2.83 3.24 -0.66
CA ILE A 43 3.01 2.91 -2.08
C ILE A 43 1.84 2.03 -2.47
N ILE A 44 1.11 2.43 -3.51
CA ILE A 44 -0.03 1.66 -4.05
C ILE A 44 0.10 1.50 -5.56
N SER A 45 -0.43 0.40 -6.08
CA SER A 45 -0.58 0.15 -7.52
C SER A 45 -1.92 0.68 -8.03
N SER A 46 -1.98 1.04 -9.32
CA SER A 46 -3.21 1.29 -10.07
C SER A 46 -4.19 0.11 -10.05
N LYS A 47 -3.72 -1.09 -9.70
CA LYS A 47 -4.55 -2.29 -9.53
C LYS A 47 -5.16 -2.41 -8.14
N ASN A 48 -4.72 -1.62 -7.17
CA ASN A 48 -5.30 -1.61 -5.82
C ASN A 48 -6.54 -0.71 -5.80
N ASN A 49 -7.72 -1.31 -5.67
CA ASN A 49 -8.97 -0.56 -5.55
C ASN A 49 -9.18 -0.04 -4.11
N LEU A 50 -8.45 1.02 -3.74
CA LEU A 50 -8.45 1.63 -2.41
C LEU A 50 -8.87 3.10 -2.47
N LYS A 51 -9.74 3.52 -1.53
CA LYS A 51 -10.06 4.94 -1.32
C LYS A 51 -9.10 5.52 -0.30
N LEU A 52 -8.26 6.46 -0.72
CA LEU A 52 -7.27 7.15 0.11
C LEU A 52 -7.68 8.61 0.37
N ASN A 53 -8.81 8.81 1.04
CA ASN A 53 -9.31 10.15 1.39
C ASN A 53 -8.32 10.86 2.31
N GLY A 54 -7.97 12.13 2.02
CA GLY A 54 -7.00 12.89 2.81
C GLY A 54 -5.53 12.58 2.46
N TRP A 55 -5.26 11.72 1.48
CA TRP A 55 -3.91 11.45 0.99
C TRP A 55 -3.63 12.27 -0.27
N LYS A 56 -2.37 12.67 -0.43
CA LYS A 56 -1.88 13.42 -1.60
C LYS A 56 -0.84 12.60 -2.36
N GLU A 57 -1.00 12.45 -3.67
CA GLU A 57 0.05 11.91 -4.54
C GLU A 57 1.26 12.86 -4.50
N ILE A 58 2.44 12.31 -4.23
CA ILE A 58 3.70 13.07 -4.26
C ILE A 58 4.62 12.64 -5.40
N ASP A 59 4.47 11.41 -5.89
CA ASP A 59 5.20 10.91 -7.04
C ASP A 59 4.48 9.69 -7.65
N SER A 60 4.80 9.36 -8.90
CA SER A 60 4.35 8.13 -9.53
C SER A 60 5.27 7.63 -10.65
N ALA A 61 5.30 6.30 -10.82
CA ALA A 61 6.09 5.62 -11.84
C ALA A 61 5.19 4.68 -12.66
N SER A 62 5.31 4.77 -13.99
CA SER A 62 4.59 3.90 -14.91
C SER A 62 5.44 2.69 -15.29
N PHE A 63 4.86 1.50 -15.16
CA PHE A 63 5.40 0.24 -15.65
C PHE A 63 4.50 -0.29 -16.78
N PHE A 64 4.99 -1.28 -17.54
CA PHE A 64 4.27 -1.82 -18.70
C PHE A 64 2.84 -2.33 -18.38
N PHE A 65 2.58 -2.75 -17.15
CA PHE A 65 1.32 -3.38 -16.76
C PHE A 65 0.61 -2.73 -15.57
N GLU A 66 1.19 -1.69 -14.97
CA GLU A 66 0.61 -0.96 -13.85
C GLU A 66 1.30 0.40 -13.64
N LYS A 67 0.61 1.31 -12.95
CA LYS A 67 1.22 2.53 -12.43
C LYS A 67 1.34 2.42 -10.92
N ILE A 68 2.49 2.77 -10.37
CA ILE A 68 2.74 2.81 -8.93
C ILE A 68 2.67 4.27 -8.48
N TYR A 69 1.97 4.53 -7.39
CA TYR A 69 1.80 5.86 -6.80
C TYR A 69 2.41 5.89 -5.41
N LEU A 70 3.15 6.95 -5.12
CA LEU A 70 3.59 7.29 -3.78
C LEU A 70 2.63 8.34 -3.21
N MET A 71 1.90 7.94 -2.18
CA MET A 71 0.88 8.76 -1.53
C MET A 71 1.37 9.17 -0.14
N LYS A 72 1.09 10.42 0.24
CA LYS A 72 1.45 10.99 1.53
C LYS A 72 0.21 11.43 2.31
N TYR A 73 0.19 11.09 3.59
CA TYR A 73 -0.75 11.62 4.58
C TYR A 73 -0.01 12.47 5.61
N HIS A 74 -0.63 13.59 6.02
CA HIS A 74 -0.19 14.44 7.12
C HIS A 74 -1.42 15.02 7.82
N ILE A 75 -1.34 15.15 9.15
CA ILE A 75 -2.30 15.89 9.99
C ILE A 75 -1.81 17.33 10.14
#